data_AF-A0A5R8LNF7-F1
#
_entry.id   AF-A0A5R8LNF7-F1
#
_cell.length_a   1.000
_cell.length_b   1.000
_cell.length_c   1.000
_cell.angle_alpha   90.00
_cell.angle_beta   90.00
_cell.angle_gamma   90.00
#
_symmetry.space_group_name_H-M   'P 1'
#
loop_
_entity.id
_entity.type
_entity.pdbx_description
1 polymer ?
#
loop_
_entity_poly.entity_id
_entity_poly.type
_entity_poly.pdbx_seq_one_letter_code
_entity_poly.pdbx_strand_id
1 'polypeptide(L)'
;MRNAMIYVHHEPLAHLFLTYGISASDLLNSQQKIPSHLLLLPPINEQEQIDPHTWFNIINGRDQVREFLRSKEGQTRCWLDYARPRFLQELTPNEIAELLYLGHVKTHLSSPFYYKLQNELVYLPLRNGMVNMYLRHEALFEAFLAAAINKYLRRIANEQPFWLRLRQQHFSPLSDEAYTQLFPLMEDGVLFDFRNVRFSREQIRIPLLEPSNRFIPDNAFPDNAVRKLGKLVLMRQKNQWQMVPTETAKKA
;
A
#
# COMPACT_ATOMS: atom_id res chain seq x y z
N MET A 1 13.19 11.19 -13.45
CA MET A 1 12.26 10.31 -12.70
C MET A 1 10.83 10.68 -13.06
N ARG A 2 10.13 9.91 -13.89
CA ARG A 2 8.76 10.28 -14.29
C ARG A 2 7.68 9.91 -13.26
N ASN A 3 7.89 8.88 -12.43
CA ASN A 3 6.88 8.38 -11.48
C ASN A 3 7.42 8.20 -10.04
N ALA A 4 7.60 9.31 -9.31
CA ALA A 4 7.86 9.26 -7.88
C ALA A 4 6.64 9.81 -7.12
N MET A 5 5.62 8.97 -6.96
CA MET A 5 4.33 9.34 -6.37
C MET A 5 3.83 8.19 -5.50
N ILE A 6 3.15 8.51 -4.41
CA ILE A 6 2.21 7.60 -3.75
C ILE A 6 0.82 8.20 -3.91
N TYR A 7 -0.15 7.39 -4.34
CA TYR A 7 -1.57 7.72 -4.30
C TYR A 7 -2.28 6.78 -3.34
N VAL A 8 -3.23 7.32 -2.58
CA VAL A 8 -4.11 6.55 -1.72
C VAL A 8 -5.52 7.10 -1.82
N HIS A 9 -6.49 6.23 -2.09
CA HIS A 9 -7.91 6.50 -1.95
C HIS A 9 -8.53 5.42 -1.05
N HIS A 10 -9.19 5.85 0.02
CA HIS A 10 -9.80 4.96 1.01
C HIS A 10 -11.32 4.95 0.81
N GLU A 11 -11.90 3.76 0.70
CA GLU A 11 -13.33 3.52 0.65
C GLU A 11 -13.75 2.79 1.94
N PRO A 12 -14.17 3.51 3.01
CA PRO A 12 -14.39 2.92 4.33
C PRO A 12 -15.43 1.79 4.33
N LEU A 13 -16.53 1.97 3.58
CA LEU A 13 -17.63 0.99 3.50
C LEU A 13 -17.19 -0.33 2.85
N ALA A 14 -16.18 -0.30 1.99
CA ALA A 14 -15.65 -1.46 1.31
C ALA A 14 -14.39 -2.02 1.98
N HIS A 15 -13.89 -1.39 3.05
CA HIS A 15 -12.58 -1.66 3.66
C HIS A 15 -11.44 -1.70 2.63
N LEU A 16 -11.51 -0.82 1.62
CA LEU A 16 -10.64 -0.82 0.45
C LEU A 16 -9.73 0.39 0.45
N PHE A 17 -8.44 0.15 0.25
CA PHE A 17 -7.48 1.16 -0.16
C PHE A 17 -7.09 0.92 -1.62
N LEU A 18 -7.49 1.82 -2.51
CA LEU A 18 -6.96 1.90 -3.86
C LEU A 18 -5.65 2.69 -3.81
N THR A 19 -4.54 2.05 -4.17
CA THR A 19 -3.21 2.65 -4.00
C THR A 19 -2.39 2.64 -5.27
N TYR A 20 -1.43 3.55 -5.37
CA TYR A 20 -0.35 3.52 -6.35
C TYR A 20 0.98 3.83 -5.66
N GLY A 21 2.04 3.15 -6.06
CA GLY A 21 3.37 3.31 -5.47
C GLY A 21 3.59 2.53 -4.16
N ILE A 22 2.52 1.95 -3.58
CA ILE A 22 2.57 0.99 -2.48
C ILE A 22 2.57 -0.42 -3.06
N SER A 23 3.41 -1.30 -2.51
CA SER A 23 3.75 -2.60 -3.08
C SER A 23 3.69 -3.68 -1.99
N ALA A 24 3.52 -4.94 -2.37
CA ALA A 24 3.54 -6.09 -1.47
C ALA A 24 4.80 -6.13 -0.59
N SER A 25 5.97 -5.77 -1.16
CA SER A 25 7.23 -5.71 -0.42
C SER A 25 7.26 -4.67 0.72
N ASP A 26 6.35 -3.68 0.71
CA ASP A 26 6.28 -2.70 1.80
C ASP A 26 5.78 -3.34 3.10
N LEU A 27 5.01 -4.43 3.03
CA LEU A 27 4.63 -5.24 4.20
C LEU A 27 5.86 -5.74 4.98
N LEU A 28 6.94 -6.06 4.28
CA LEU A 28 8.16 -6.61 4.87
C LEU A 28 8.93 -5.60 5.73
N ASN A 29 8.68 -4.31 5.49
CA ASN A 29 9.30 -3.20 6.21
C ASN A 29 8.33 -2.55 7.20
N SER A 30 7.12 -3.10 7.33
CA SER A 30 6.14 -2.71 8.32
C SER A 30 6.52 -3.30 9.69
N GLN A 31 6.04 -2.68 10.77
CA GLN A 31 6.15 -3.26 12.12
C GLN A 31 5.15 -4.40 12.35
N GLN A 32 4.27 -4.67 11.38
CA GLN A 32 3.22 -5.66 11.48
C GLN A 32 3.74 -7.08 11.31
N LYS A 33 3.01 -8.03 11.86
CA LYS A 33 3.33 -9.46 11.72
C LYS A 33 3.11 -9.88 10.27
N ILE A 34 4.18 -10.32 9.62
CA ILE A 34 4.11 -10.89 8.27
C ILE A 34 3.31 -12.21 8.32
N PRO A 35 2.34 -12.41 7.41
CA PRO A 35 1.56 -13.65 7.37
C PRO A 35 2.46 -14.85 7.12
N SER A 36 2.06 -16.00 7.66
CA SER A 36 2.79 -17.26 7.45
C SER A 36 2.30 -18.02 6.21
N HIS A 37 1.13 -17.67 5.69
CA HIS A 37 0.50 -18.38 4.58
C HIS A 37 -0.20 -17.42 3.64
N LEU A 38 -0.01 -17.62 2.34
CA LEU A 38 -0.70 -16.89 1.28
C LEU A 38 -1.39 -17.86 0.32
N LEU A 39 -2.62 -17.52 -0.06
CA LEU A 39 -3.38 -18.17 -1.12
C LEU A 39 -3.29 -17.29 -2.35
N LEU A 40 -2.72 -17.80 -3.44
CA LEU A 40 -2.58 -17.05 -4.67
C LEU A 40 -3.81 -17.28 -5.53
N LEU A 41 -4.53 -16.21 -5.80
CA LEU A 41 -5.71 -16.21 -6.64
C LEU A 41 -5.29 -16.35 -8.12
N PRO A 42 -6.22 -16.72 -9.02
CA PRO A 42 -5.91 -16.94 -10.43
C PRO A 42 -5.07 -15.82 -11.08
N PRO A 43 -4.19 -16.15 -12.04
CA PRO A 43 -4.03 -17.46 -12.69
C PRO A 43 -3.28 -18.51 -11.85
N ILE A 44 -3.53 -19.79 -12.14
CA ILE A 44 -2.88 -20.94 -11.50
C ILE A 44 -1.63 -21.31 -12.26
N ASN A 45 -0.55 -21.59 -11.53
CA ASN A 45 0.72 -22.09 -12.03
C ASN A 45 0.87 -23.56 -11.64
N GLU A 46 0.84 -24.47 -12.61
CA GLU A 46 0.93 -25.92 -12.38
C GLU A 46 2.31 -26.37 -11.87
N GLN A 47 3.34 -25.52 -12.01
CA GLN A 47 4.69 -25.80 -11.53
C GLN A 47 4.91 -25.38 -10.07
N GLU A 48 3.94 -24.72 -9.44
CA GLU A 48 3.97 -24.31 -8.05
C GLU A 48 3.17 -25.25 -7.15
N GLN A 49 3.34 -25.11 -5.83
CA GLN A 49 2.53 -25.86 -4.87
C GLN A 49 1.06 -25.48 -5.01
N ILE A 50 0.19 -26.48 -5.14
CA ILE A 50 -1.27 -26.32 -5.25
C ILE A 50 -1.93 -26.99 -4.05
N ASP A 51 -2.92 -26.31 -3.46
CA ASP A 51 -3.80 -26.92 -2.46
C ASP A 51 -4.82 -27.86 -3.15
N PRO A 52 -4.96 -29.12 -2.70
CA PRO A 52 -5.77 -30.12 -3.40
C PRO A 52 -7.28 -29.89 -3.32
N HIS A 53 -7.76 -29.04 -2.41
CA HIS A 53 -9.18 -28.76 -2.23
C HIS A 53 -9.63 -27.57 -3.06
N THR A 54 -8.88 -26.49 -2.99
CA THR A 54 -9.17 -25.23 -3.68
C THR A 54 -8.61 -25.17 -5.10
N TRP A 55 -7.60 -25.98 -5.42
CA TRP A 55 -6.82 -25.92 -6.66
C TRP A 55 -6.08 -24.60 -6.89
N PHE A 56 -5.89 -23.81 -5.83
CA PHE A 56 -5.12 -22.58 -5.87
C PHE A 56 -3.66 -22.81 -5.49
N ASN A 57 -2.77 -21.94 -6.01
CA ASN A 57 -1.40 -21.97 -5.56
C ASN A 57 -1.30 -21.48 -4.12
N ILE A 58 -0.38 -22.06 -3.37
CA ILE A 58 -0.17 -21.73 -1.96
C ILE A 58 1.29 -21.43 -1.69
N ILE A 59 1.52 -20.51 -0.76
CA ILE A 59 2.83 -20.22 -0.20
C ILE A 59 2.74 -20.42 1.30
N ASN A 60 3.46 -21.40 1.81
CA ASN A 60 3.45 -21.75 3.22
C ASN A 60 4.82 -21.53 3.84
N GLY A 61 4.83 -20.91 5.02
CA GLY A 61 6.03 -20.62 5.78
C GLY A 61 6.45 -19.17 5.64
N ARG A 62 6.88 -18.58 6.76
CA ARG A 62 7.18 -17.15 6.85
C ARG A 62 8.32 -16.74 5.90
N ASP A 63 9.33 -17.58 5.73
CA ASP A 63 10.48 -17.25 4.88
C ASP A 63 10.11 -17.31 3.39
N GLN A 64 9.30 -18.29 3.00
CA GLN A 64 8.76 -18.42 1.64
C GLN A 64 7.85 -17.22 1.31
N VAL A 65 6.98 -16.84 2.23
CA VAL A 65 6.15 -15.63 2.09
C VAL A 65 7.02 -14.38 1.95
N ARG A 66 8.07 -14.25 2.78
CA ARG A 66 9.00 -13.11 2.68
C ARG A 66 9.69 -13.03 1.33
N GLU A 67 10.12 -14.16 0.79
CA GLU A 67 10.75 -14.21 -0.53
C GLU A 67 9.77 -13.84 -1.64
N PHE A 68 8.56 -14.41 -1.61
CA PHE A 68 7.52 -14.09 -2.57
C PHE A 68 7.13 -12.61 -2.57
N LEU A 69 6.94 -12.00 -1.40
CA LEU A 69 6.59 -10.58 -1.30
C LEU A 69 7.70 -9.64 -1.83
N ARG A 70 8.96 -10.10 -1.91
CA ARG A 70 10.05 -9.36 -2.58
C ARG A 70 10.10 -9.58 -4.08
N SER A 71 9.59 -10.71 -4.55
CA SER A 71 9.67 -11.11 -5.95
C SER A 71 8.75 -10.26 -6.84
N LYS A 72 8.99 -10.32 -8.16
CA LYS A 72 8.09 -9.72 -9.14
C LYS A 72 6.68 -10.32 -9.07
N GLU A 73 6.57 -11.60 -8.74
CA GLU A 73 5.29 -12.30 -8.65
C GLU A 73 4.46 -11.79 -7.47
N GLY A 74 5.07 -11.56 -6.30
CA GLY A 74 4.36 -10.97 -5.16
C GLY A 74 3.75 -9.60 -5.45
N GLN A 75 4.32 -8.87 -6.41
CA GLN A 75 3.83 -7.56 -6.85
C GLN A 75 2.78 -7.62 -7.96
N THR A 76 2.67 -8.74 -8.67
CA THR A 76 1.87 -8.84 -9.89
C THR A 76 0.75 -9.86 -9.82
N ARG A 77 0.82 -10.82 -8.88
CA ARG A 77 -0.24 -11.79 -8.61
C ARG A 77 -1.23 -11.28 -7.58
N CYS A 78 -2.48 -11.70 -7.72
CA CYS A 78 -3.52 -11.51 -6.74
C CYS A 78 -3.34 -12.53 -5.61
N TRP A 79 -3.42 -12.10 -4.35
CA TRP A 79 -3.28 -13.02 -3.21
C TRP A 79 -4.02 -12.51 -1.98
N LEU A 80 -4.30 -13.41 -1.05
CA LEU A 80 -4.76 -13.10 0.30
C LEU A 80 -4.02 -13.97 1.32
N ASP A 81 -3.93 -13.49 2.55
CA ASP A 81 -3.37 -14.29 3.65
C ASP A 81 -4.40 -15.24 4.24
N TYR A 82 -3.95 -16.29 4.93
CA TYR A 82 -4.85 -17.11 5.74
C TYR A 82 -4.13 -17.62 6.99
N ALA A 83 -4.89 -17.87 8.04
CA ALA A 83 -4.31 -18.11 9.35
C ALA A 83 -3.67 -19.51 9.49
N ARG A 84 -4.27 -20.56 8.89
CA ARG A 84 -3.79 -21.95 9.03
C ARG A 84 -4.06 -22.79 7.76
N PRO A 85 -3.16 -23.70 7.33
CA PRO A 85 -3.35 -24.54 6.15
C PRO A 85 -4.64 -25.37 6.16
N ARG A 86 -5.03 -25.90 7.31
CA ARG A 86 -6.26 -26.69 7.45
C ARG A 86 -7.54 -25.92 7.10
N PHE A 87 -7.54 -24.59 7.17
CA PHE A 87 -8.72 -23.77 6.89
C PHE A 87 -9.09 -23.75 5.41
N LEU A 88 -8.16 -24.07 4.51
CA LEU A 88 -8.48 -24.23 3.09
C LEU A 88 -9.48 -25.37 2.86
N GLN A 89 -9.35 -26.47 3.60
CA GLN A 89 -10.22 -27.65 3.52
C GLN A 89 -11.65 -27.37 4.00
N GLU A 90 -11.87 -26.27 4.71
CA GLU A 90 -13.18 -25.88 5.23
C GLU A 90 -13.96 -25.03 4.21
N LEU A 91 -13.31 -24.52 3.16
CA LEU A 91 -13.95 -23.69 2.15
C LEU A 91 -15.03 -24.48 1.38
N THR A 92 -16.17 -23.85 1.18
CA THR A 92 -17.26 -24.38 0.36
C THR A 92 -16.99 -24.11 -1.13
N PRO A 93 -17.64 -24.85 -2.05
CA PRO A 93 -17.59 -24.55 -3.47
C PRO A 93 -17.96 -23.10 -3.81
N ASN A 94 -18.92 -22.51 -3.07
CA ASN A 94 -19.31 -21.11 -3.26
C ASN A 94 -18.19 -20.14 -2.87
N GLU A 95 -17.54 -20.35 -1.73
CA GLU A 95 -16.40 -19.51 -1.32
C GLU A 95 -15.23 -19.65 -2.31
N ILE A 96 -14.98 -20.85 -2.84
CA ILE A 96 -13.97 -21.05 -3.91
C ILE A 96 -14.36 -20.27 -5.18
N ALA A 97 -15.64 -20.28 -5.56
CA ALA A 97 -16.14 -19.50 -6.70
C ALA A 97 -16.02 -17.98 -6.48
N GLU A 98 -16.28 -17.50 -5.28
CA GLU A 98 -16.06 -16.09 -4.92
C GLU A 98 -14.57 -15.71 -5.01
N LEU A 99 -13.66 -16.59 -4.57
CA LEU A 99 -12.21 -16.38 -4.69
C LEU A 99 -11.72 -16.38 -6.15
N LEU A 100 -12.30 -17.24 -7.01
CA LEU A 100 -12.07 -17.21 -8.46
C LEU A 100 -12.49 -15.86 -9.06
N TYR A 101 -13.69 -15.40 -8.71
CA TYR A 101 -14.20 -14.10 -9.15
C TYR A 101 -13.32 -12.95 -8.65
N LEU A 102 -12.90 -12.99 -7.38
CA LEU A 102 -12.04 -12.00 -6.75
C LEU A 102 -10.70 -11.87 -7.49
N GLY A 103 -10.05 -12.99 -7.81
CA GLY A 103 -8.80 -12.99 -8.58
C GLY A 103 -8.97 -12.47 -10.01
N HIS A 104 -10.08 -12.83 -10.66
CA HIS A 104 -10.35 -12.49 -12.06
C HIS A 104 -10.75 -11.03 -12.25
N VAL A 105 -11.79 -10.58 -11.54
CA VAL A 105 -12.41 -9.26 -11.68
C VAL A 105 -11.71 -8.22 -10.81
N LYS A 106 -10.99 -8.66 -9.77
CA LYS A 106 -10.27 -7.78 -8.80
C LYS A 106 -11.22 -6.92 -7.96
N THR A 107 -12.41 -7.46 -7.73
CA THR A 107 -13.45 -6.96 -6.82
C THR A 107 -14.20 -8.14 -6.24
N HIS A 108 -14.90 -7.93 -5.14
CA HIS A 108 -15.55 -8.99 -4.37
C HIS A 108 -17.06 -9.06 -4.66
N LEU A 109 -17.66 -10.25 -4.60
CA LEU A 109 -19.12 -10.44 -4.68
C LEU A 109 -19.78 -10.23 -3.31
N SER A 110 -19.12 -10.77 -2.29
CA SER A 110 -19.42 -10.68 -0.86
C SER A 110 -18.19 -10.10 -0.16
N SER A 111 -18.24 -9.87 1.15
CA SER A 111 -17.07 -9.41 1.92
C SER A 111 -15.77 -10.13 1.49
N PRO A 112 -14.66 -9.39 1.24
CA PRO A 112 -13.36 -9.99 0.87
C PRO A 112 -12.68 -10.69 2.07
N PHE A 113 -13.37 -10.79 3.21
CA PHE A 113 -12.90 -11.37 4.45
C PHE A 113 -13.68 -12.64 4.80
N TYR A 114 -13.05 -13.78 4.54
CA TYR A 114 -13.59 -15.11 4.76
C TYR A 114 -13.38 -15.55 6.20
N TYR A 115 -14.48 -15.80 6.91
CA TYR A 115 -14.45 -16.21 8.32
C TYR A 115 -13.58 -17.45 8.55
N LYS A 116 -13.65 -18.44 7.65
CA LYS A 116 -12.88 -19.69 7.75
C LYS A 116 -11.39 -19.46 7.57
N LEU A 117 -11.00 -18.63 6.61
CA LEU A 117 -9.59 -18.33 6.36
C LEU A 117 -8.98 -17.44 7.44
N GLN A 118 -9.83 -16.63 8.10
CA GLN A 118 -9.39 -15.59 9.03
C GLN A 118 -8.36 -14.67 8.36
N ASN A 119 -8.61 -14.29 7.10
CA ASN A 119 -7.72 -13.43 6.35
C ASN A 119 -7.84 -11.98 6.83
N GLU A 120 -6.73 -11.27 6.83
CA GLU A 120 -6.61 -9.87 7.27
C GLU A 120 -6.30 -8.94 6.10
N LEU A 121 -5.72 -9.48 5.02
CA LEU A 121 -5.23 -8.73 3.87
C LEU A 121 -5.57 -9.45 2.57
N VAL A 122 -6.11 -8.71 1.62
CA VAL A 122 -6.23 -9.11 0.21
C VAL A 122 -5.50 -8.08 -0.64
N TYR A 123 -4.61 -8.54 -1.52
CA TYR A 123 -3.79 -7.72 -2.41
C TYR A 123 -4.10 -8.04 -3.87
N LEU A 124 -4.71 -7.09 -4.60
CA LEU A 124 -5.16 -7.28 -5.98
C LEU A 124 -4.53 -6.21 -6.90
N PRO A 125 -3.36 -6.47 -7.49
CA PRO A 125 -2.69 -5.51 -8.38
C PRO A 125 -3.48 -5.34 -9.68
N LEU A 126 -3.67 -4.11 -10.14
CA LEU A 126 -4.39 -3.73 -11.36
C LEU A 126 -3.43 -3.55 -12.56
N ARG A 127 -3.98 -3.56 -13.77
CA ARG A 127 -3.17 -3.46 -15.01
C ARG A 127 -2.43 -2.13 -15.18
N ASN A 128 -2.94 -1.07 -14.56
CA ASN A 128 -2.34 0.27 -14.61
C ASN A 128 -1.35 0.53 -13.47
N GLY A 129 -0.93 -0.50 -12.73
CA GLY A 129 0.01 -0.37 -11.61
C GLY A 129 -0.60 0.13 -10.31
N MET A 130 -1.92 0.41 -10.27
CA MET A 130 -2.63 0.57 -9.00
C MET A 130 -2.88 -0.78 -8.33
N VAL A 131 -3.27 -0.78 -7.07
CA VAL A 131 -3.58 -1.99 -6.29
C VAL A 131 -4.86 -1.75 -5.49
N ASN A 132 -5.80 -2.70 -5.56
CA ASN A 132 -6.87 -2.79 -4.58
C ASN A 132 -6.36 -3.58 -3.37
N MET A 133 -6.24 -2.92 -2.22
CA MET A 133 -5.83 -3.53 -0.96
C MET A 133 -7.02 -3.54 0.00
N TYR A 134 -7.53 -4.73 0.31
CA TYR A 134 -8.52 -4.87 1.37
C TYR A 134 -7.83 -5.21 2.68
N LEU A 135 -8.11 -4.43 3.71
CA LEU A 135 -7.47 -4.56 5.02
C LEU A 135 -8.55 -4.64 6.10
N ARG A 136 -8.54 -5.72 6.89
CA ARG A 136 -9.54 -5.90 7.95
C ARG A 136 -9.44 -4.82 9.02
N HIS A 137 -8.23 -4.30 9.24
CA HIS A 137 -7.93 -3.28 10.22
C HIS A 137 -7.16 -2.12 9.59
N GLU A 138 -7.60 -0.89 9.86
CA GLU A 138 -6.98 0.35 9.35
C GLU A 138 -5.52 0.50 9.79
N ALA A 139 -5.16 0.04 10.98
CA ALA A 139 -3.79 0.07 11.49
C ALA A 139 -2.79 -0.75 10.64
N LEU A 140 -3.27 -1.71 9.84
CA LEU A 140 -2.43 -2.38 8.86
C LEU A 140 -1.99 -1.39 7.76
N PHE A 141 -2.90 -0.52 7.33
CA PHE A 141 -2.63 0.44 6.25
C PHE A 141 -1.60 1.48 6.65
N GLU A 142 -1.68 1.99 7.88
CA GLU A 142 -0.69 2.92 8.43
C GLU A 142 0.73 2.40 8.27
N ALA A 143 0.94 1.12 8.59
CA ALA A 143 2.24 0.49 8.51
C ALA A 143 2.73 0.32 7.05
N PHE A 144 1.83 0.01 6.11
CA PHE A 144 2.13 0.00 4.67
C PHE A 144 2.54 1.38 4.17
N LEU A 145 1.77 2.40 4.53
CA LEU A 145 2.01 3.78 4.09
C LEU A 145 3.35 4.29 4.64
N ALA A 146 3.63 4.08 5.92
CA ALA A 146 4.90 4.47 6.55
C ALA A 146 6.10 3.78 5.87
N ALA A 147 5.99 2.46 5.62
CA ALA A 147 7.03 1.70 4.92
C ALA A 147 7.28 2.25 3.50
N ALA A 148 6.21 2.52 2.75
CA ALA A 148 6.29 3.06 1.40
C ALA A 148 6.90 4.47 1.39
N ILE A 149 6.46 5.38 2.25
CA ILE A 149 7.04 6.74 2.35
C ILE A 149 8.54 6.66 2.62
N ASN A 150 8.96 5.83 3.58
CA ASN A 150 10.37 5.66 3.92
C ASN A 150 11.18 5.03 2.78
N LYS A 151 10.59 4.11 2.01
CA LYS A 151 11.20 3.56 0.79
C LYS A 151 11.46 4.67 -0.24
N TYR A 152 10.48 5.52 -0.53
CA TYR A 152 10.66 6.64 -1.47
C TYR A 152 11.69 7.66 -0.99
N LEU A 153 11.64 8.05 0.29
CA LEU A 153 12.62 8.96 0.85
C LEU A 153 14.05 8.42 0.77
N ARG A 154 14.25 7.13 1.12
CA ARG A 154 15.57 6.48 0.99
C ARG A 154 16.07 6.49 -0.44
N ARG A 155 15.20 6.19 -1.41
CA ARG A 155 15.57 6.23 -2.84
C ARG A 155 16.03 7.63 -3.24
N ILE A 156 15.24 8.66 -2.95
CA ILE A 156 15.55 10.04 -3.33
C ILE A 156 16.82 10.53 -2.63
N ALA A 157 17.01 10.18 -1.36
CA ALA A 157 18.23 10.52 -0.61
C ALA A 157 19.48 9.86 -1.21
N ASN A 158 19.36 8.63 -1.70
CA ASN A 158 20.48 7.88 -2.30
C ASN A 158 20.86 8.38 -3.70
N GLU A 159 19.88 8.92 -4.45
CA GLU A 159 20.05 9.52 -5.78
C GLU A 159 20.67 10.93 -5.73
N GLN A 160 20.75 11.57 -4.56
CA GLN A 160 21.45 12.85 -4.43
C GLN A 160 22.96 12.70 -4.73
N PRO A 161 23.60 13.72 -5.33
CA PRO A 161 25.04 13.73 -5.53
C PRO A 161 25.80 13.39 -4.24
N PHE A 162 26.94 12.71 -4.34
CA PHE A 162 27.61 12.13 -3.17
C PHE A 162 27.96 13.17 -2.08
N TRP A 163 28.20 14.44 -2.45
CA TRP A 163 28.46 15.55 -1.52
C TRP A 163 27.20 16.06 -0.78
N LEU A 164 26.01 15.76 -1.30
CA LEU A 164 24.71 16.01 -0.68
C LEU A 164 24.12 14.76 0.01
N ARG A 165 24.75 13.59 -0.18
CA ARG A 165 24.35 12.34 0.45
C ARG A 165 24.64 12.42 1.96
N LEU A 166 23.66 12.94 2.70
CA LEU A 166 23.63 12.84 4.16
C LEU A 166 23.78 11.36 4.53
N ARG A 167 24.74 11.03 5.41
CA ARG A 167 24.97 9.66 5.95
C ARG A 167 23.64 8.98 6.26
N GLN A 168 23.57 7.66 6.02
CA GLN A 168 22.42 6.75 6.23
C GLN A 168 21.26 7.43 6.98
N GLN A 169 20.38 8.08 6.22
CA GLN A 169 19.28 8.82 6.82
C GLN A 169 18.27 7.80 7.37
N HIS A 170 18.17 7.74 8.70
CA HIS A 170 17.08 7.04 9.35
C HIS A 170 15.85 7.95 9.34
N PHE A 171 14.76 7.48 8.75
CA PHE A 171 13.47 8.15 8.77
C PHE A 171 12.58 7.38 9.73
N SER A 172 11.99 8.06 10.72
CA SER A 172 10.98 7.43 11.56
C SER A 172 9.78 6.97 10.73
N PRO A 173 9.05 5.93 11.17
CA PRO A 173 7.67 5.71 10.75
C PRO A 173 6.83 6.97 10.94
N LEU A 174 5.70 7.07 10.22
CA LEU A 174 4.68 8.07 10.50
C LEU A 174 4.31 8.01 11.99
N SER A 175 4.08 9.17 12.61
CA SER A 175 3.51 9.20 13.96
C SER A 175 1.99 9.09 13.87
N ASP A 176 1.38 8.52 14.91
CA ASP A 176 -0.07 8.34 15.02
C ASP A 176 -0.81 9.67 14.78
N GLU A 177 -0.28 10.80 15.27
CA GLU A 177 -0.90 12.12 15.07
C GLU A 177 -0.87 12.54 13.60
N ALA A 178 0.25 12.31 12.90
CA ALA A 178 0.37 12.62 11.49
C ALA A 178 -0.53 11.72 10.64
N TYR A 179 -0.62 10.43 10.97
CA TYR A 179 -1.51 9.50 10.30
C TYR A 179 -2.98 9.89 10.51
N THR A 180 -3.39 10.21 11.75
CA THR A 180 -4.74 10.66 12.08
C THR A 180 -5.16 11.90 11.29
N GLN A 181 -4.22 12.82 11.03
CA GLN A 181 -4.48 14.00 10.20
C GLN A 181 -4.56 13.69 8.70
N LEU A 182 -3.81 12.70 8.22
CA LEU A 182 -3.81 12.27 6.82
C LEU A 182 -5.02 11.42 6.47
N PHE A 183 -5.49 10.59 7.40
CA PHE A 183 -6.49 9.56 7.14
C PHE A 183 -7.79 10.09 6.52
N PRO A 184 -8.42 11.17 7.03
CA PRO A 184 -9.62 11.72 6.41
C PRO A 184 -9.39 12.23 4.97
N LEU A 185 -8.17 12.66 4.63
CA LEU A 185 -7.84 13.12 3.27
C LEU A 185 -7.76 11.97 2.26
N MET A 186 -7.63 10.73 2.74
CA MET A 186 -7.58 9.56 1.87
C MET A 186 -8.96 9.24 1.30
N GLU A 187 -10.06 9.65 1.94
CA GLU A 187 -11.41 9.43 1.41
C GLU A 187 -11.65 10.17 0.08
N ASP A 188 -11.16 11.40 -0.06
CA ASP A 188 -11.21 12.14 -1.34
C ASP A 188 -10.06 11.77 -2.30
N GLY A 189 -9.03 11.10 -1.76
CA GLY A 189 -7.85 10.66 -2.49
C GLY A 189 -6.67 11.63 -2.35
N VAL A 190 -5.55 11.14 -1.80
CA VAL A 190 -4.35 11.93 -1.53
C VAL A 190 -3.16 11.46 -2.36
N LEU A 191 -2.43 12.43 -2.90
CA LEU A 191 -1.15 12.25 -3.60
C LEU A 191 0.00 12.79 -2.77
N PHE A 192 1.00 11.94 -2.54
CA PHE A 192 2.30 12.31 -2.00
C PHE A 192 3.26 12.54 -3.16
N ASP A 193 3.59 13.81 -3.43
CA ASP A 193 4.43 14.18 -4.58
C ASP A 193 5.92 14.14 -4.26
N PHE A 194 6.51 12.95 -4.36
CA PHE A 194 7.94 12.75 -4.11
C PHE A 194 8.83 13.38 -5.19
N ARG A 195 8.31 13.80 -6.34
CA ARG A 195 9.09 14.52 -7.35
C ARG A 195 9.45 15.93 -6.86
N ASN A 196 8.63 16.49 -5.97
CA ASN A 196 8.77 17.83 -5.42
C ASN A 196 9.18 17.85 -3.93
N VAL A 197 9.75 16.75 -3.44
CA VAL A 197 10.26 16.67 -2.06
C VAL A 197 11.38 17.68 -1.83
N ARG A 198 11.39 18.33 -0.67
CA ARG A 198 12.44 19.27 -0.28
C ARG A 198 13.16 18.76 0.96
N PHE A 199 14.45 18.51 0.82
CA PHE A 199 15.34 18.17 1.93
C PHE A 199 16.03 19.43 2.46
N SER A 200 16.04 19.59 3.78
CA SER A 200 16.90 20.55 4.48
C SER A 200 17.59 19.87 5.68
N ARG A 201 18.48 20.60 6.36
CA ARG A 201 19.11 20.12 7.59
C ARG A 201 18.08 19.86 8.70
N GLU A 202 17.02 20.66 8.75
CA GLU A 202 16.03 20.63 9.82
C GLU A 202 14.81 19.78 9.47
N GLN A 203 14.40 19.77 8.20
CA GLN A 203 13.09 19.26 7.78
C GLN A 203 13.16 18.54 6.44
N ILE A 204 12.28 17.56 6.26
CA ILE A 204 11.95 16.97 4.95
C ILE A 204 10.49 17.25 4.69
N ARG A 205 10.17 17.81 3.52
CA ARG A 205 8.81 18.25 3.18
C ARG A 205 8.33 17.54 1.93
N ILE A 206 7.24 16.77 2.06
CA ILE A 206 6.57 16.06 0.97
C ILE A 206 5.26 16.82 0.68
N PRO A 207 5.09 17.43 -0.51
CA PRO A 207 3.83 18.03 -0.89
C PRO A 207 2.69 17.00 -0.94
N LEU A 208 1.52 17.42 -0.43
CA LEU A 208 0.27 16.67 -0.48
C LEU A 208 -0.68 17.35 -1.45
N LEU A 209 -1.20 16.59 -2.39
CA LEU A 209 -2.10 17.04 -3.43
C LEU A 209 -3.36 16.17 -3.45
N GLU A 210 -4.44 16.70 -3.99
CA GLU A 210 -5.68 15.96 -4.26
C GLU A 210 -5.97 16.07 -5.77
N PRO A 211 -6.16 14.95 -6.48
CA PRO A 211 -6.62 14.97 -7.86
C PRO A 211 -8.01 15.60 -7.99
N SER A 212 -8.22 16.52 -8.92
CA SER A 212 -9.56 17.09 -9.17
C SER A 212 -10.51 16.09 -9.86
N ASN A 213 -9.94 15.09 -10.53
CA ASN A 213 -10.65 14.01 -11.22
C ASN A 213 -10.04 12.66 -10.79
N ARG A 214 -10.64 11.55 -11.23
CA ARG A 214 -10.09 10.20 -11.04
C ARG A 214 -8.59 10.16 -11.35
N PHE A 215 -7.80 9.68 -10.39
CA PHE A 215 -6.37 9.47 -10.57
C PHE A 215 -6.11 8.39 -11.64
N ILE A 216 -5.26 8.73 -12.61
CA ILE A 216 -4.78 7.80 -13.64
C ILE A 216 -3.25 7.79 -13.55
N PRO A 217 -2.64 6.64 -13.21
CA PRO A 217 -1.19 6.47 -13.23
C PRO A 217 -0.57 6.90 -14.56
N ASP A 218 0.67 7.40 -14.52
CA ASP A 218 1.51 7.75 -15.66
C ASP A 218 1.00 8.88 -16.59
N ASN A 219 -0.23 9.37 -16.37
CA ASN A 219 -0.71 10.57 -17.03
C ASN A 219 0.04 11.81 -16.52
N ALA A 220 0.28 12.76 -17.42
CA ALA A 220 0.80 14.07 -17.03
C ALA A 220 -0.22 14.74 -16.08
N PHE A 221 0.25 15.22 -14.93
CA PHE A 221 -0.53 15.99 -13.97
C PHE A 221 -0.26 17.48 -14.21
N PRO A 222 -1.05 18.18 -15.04
CA PRO A 222 -0.92 19.63 -15.13
C PRO A 222 -1.34 20.25 -13.78
N ASP A 223 -0.69 21.35 -13.40
CA ASP A 223 -0.89 21.99 -12.08
C ASP A 223 -2.34 22.40 -11.80
N ASN A 224 -3.17 22.57 -12.84
CA ASN A 224 -4.59 22.90 -12.74
C ASN A 224 -5.51 21.70 -12.47
N ALA A 225 -4.98 20.47 -12.49
CA ALA A 225 -5.75 19.24 -12.25
C ALA A 225 -5.59 18.69 -10.82
N VAL A 226 -4.96 19.46 -9.93
CA VAL A 226 -4.70 19.07 -8.54
C VAL A 226 -4.94 20.23 -7.57
N ARG A 227 -5.61 19.95 -6.45
CA ARG A 227 -5.72 20.87 -5.32
C ARG A 227 -4.55 20.64 -4.37
N LYS A 228 -3.95 21.72 -3.84
CA LYS A 228 -2.86 21.62 -2.85
C LYS A 228 -3.45 21.44 -1.45
N LEU A 229 -3.29 20.25 -0.86
CA LEU A 229 -3.77 19.96 0.50
C LEU A 229 -2.81 20.49 1.57
N GLY A 230 -1.50 20.47 1.29
CA GLY A 230 -0.49 20.93 2.22
C GLY A 230 0.83 20.20 2.03
N LYS A 231 1.50 19.92 3.14
CA LYS A 231 2.77 19.18 3.18
C LYS A 231 2.80 18.24 4.37
N LEU A 232 3.29 17.03 4.15
CA LEU A 232 3.74 16.16 5.21
C LEU A 232 5.21 16.51 5.53
N VAL A 233 5.52 16.80 6.79
CA VAL A 233 6.82 17.32 7.21
C VAL A 233 7.43 16.43 8.27
N LEU A 234 8.64 15.91 8.02
CA LEU A 234 9.47 15.25 9.02
C LEU A 234 10.42 16.28 9.64
N MET A 235 10.26 16.54 10.94
CA MET A 235 11.20 17.32 11.74
C MET A 235 12.39 16.44 12.13
N ARG A 236 13.57 16.69 11.56
CA ARG A 236 14.73 15.78 11.68
C ARG A 236 15.33 15.72 13.08
N GLN A 237 15.33 16.82 13.81
CA GLN A 237 15.86 16.86 15.19
C GLN A 237 14.99 16.06 16.16
N LYS A 238 13.66 16.15 16.01
CA LYS A 238 12.68 15.43 16.84
C LYS A 238 12.35 14.03 16.31
N ASN A 239 12.71 13.76 15.05
CA ASN A 239 12.32 12.58 14.29
C ASN A 239 10.80 12.34 14.30
N GLN A 240 10.02 13.42 14.21
CA GLN A 240 8.56 13.42 14.29
C GLN A 240 7.92 13.98 13.02
N TRP A 241 6.83 13.35 12.60
CA TRP A 241 6.04 13.78 11.46
C TRP A 241 4.93 14.74 11.88
N GLN A 242 4.59 15.68 11.01
CA GLN A 242 3.44 16.57 11.17
C GLN A 242 2.85 16.90 9.79
N MET A 243 1.52 17.03 9.72
CA MET A 243 0.88 17.59 8.52
C MET A 243 0.77 19.12 8.69
N VAL A 244 1.19 19.85 7.67
CA VAL A 244 1.07 21.31 7.58
C VAL A 244 0.12 21.61 6.43
N PRO A 245 -1.14 21.98 6.69
CA PRO A 245 -2.11 22.31 5.64
C PRO A 245 -1.61 23.47 4.78
N THR A 246 -2.08 23.55 3.53
CA THR A 246 -1.94 24.80 2.77
C THR A 246 -2.72 25.89 3.51
N GLU A 247 -2.16 27.08 3.64
CA GLU A 247 -2.91 28.27 4.05
C GLU A 247 -3.96 28.59 2.97
N THR A 248 -5.10 27.90 3.01
CA THR A 248 -6.32 28.38 2.37
C THR A 248 -7.08 29.17 3.41
N ALA A 249 -7.28 30.46 3.09
CA ALA A 249 -8.01 31.45 3.84
C ALA A 249 -9.20 30.83 4.60
N LYS A 250 -9.34 31.23 5.87
CA LYS A 250 -10.51 31.00 6.72
C LYS A 250 -11.74 30.75 5.85
N LYS A 251 -12.29 29.53 5.87
CA LYS A 251 -13.69 29.34 5.52
C LYS A 251 -14.47 30.23 6.48
N ALA A 252 -14.95 31.37 5.97
CA ALA A 252 -15.98 32.17 6.59
C ALA A 252 -17.31 31.41 6.51
#